data_AF-A0A1E4S2A2-F1
#
_entry.id   AF-A0A1E4S2A2-F1
#
_cell.length_a   1.000
_cell.length_b   1.000
_cell.length_c   1.000
_cell.angle_alpha   90.00
_cell.angle_beta   90.00
_cell.angle_gamma   90.00
#
_symmetry.space_group_name_H-M   'P 1'
#
loop_
_entity.id
_entity.type
_entity.pdbx_description
1 polymer ?
#
loop_
_entity_poly.entity_id
_entity_poly.type
_entity_poly.pdbx_seq_one_letter_code
_entity_poly.pdbx_strand_id
1 'polypeptide(L)'
;MAQIMESIDNETTPYSSFIKVSQLAKHCIVSYDLESETVGLNDLFVLWEIHLTSLLFAQELSLAQQEAKRLSTAFDSLLKSHSIDQTTKNLLFPEQVPFSLKLLLIRLRAVGPSITVLNDSYLLLWEVRQEFVKSTDLEYKEFLKKQITALSYGVGATLIAKREYATFLTMVEGIEHNARMKLLATLISLMKGDWDLADEYFNQILDHLEQFSEELSTVIKTTNPVLDLNNPDTGIDNELKIEKLDDLLEKVKDQMITGRIVCSLCALFELQLREVDGKDSFQSQTKGDISNIMSKLFTIWTSKTSKLYTFE
;
A
#
# COMPACT_ATOMS: atom_id res chain seq x y z
N MET A 1 20.37 -10.30 12.41
CA MET A 1 19.03 -9.87 11.94
C MET A 1 18.23 -11.06 11.41
N ALA A 2 18.82 -11.89 10.54
CA ALA A 2 18.21 -13.13 10.02
C ALA A 2 17.65 -14.09 11.10
N GLN A 3 18.44 -14.42 12.14
CA GLN A 3 18.00 -15.29 13.24
C GLN A 3 16.81 -14.74 14.06
N ILE A 4 16.62 -13.42 14.12
CA ILE A 4 15.47 -12.83 14.82
C ILE A 4 14.23 -12.91 13.93
N MET A 5 14.40 -12.79 12.62
CA MET A 5 13.34 -12.95 11.63
C MET A 5 12.93 -14.41 11.40
N GLU A 6 13.76 -15.39 11.74
CA GLU A 6 13.35 -16.80 11.83
C GLU A 6 12.35 -17.07 12.96
N SER A 7 12.28 -16.18 13.97
CA SER A 7 11.27 -16.25 15.04
C SER A 7 10.01 -15.42 14.76
N ILE A 8 9.93 -14.75 13.61
CA ILE A 8 8.78 -13.95 13.16
C ILE A 8 7.92 -14.85 12.27
N ASP A 9 7.04 -15.62 12.90
CA ASP A 9 6.01 -16.41 12.22
C ASP A 9 4.68 -15.65 12.11
N ASN A 10 3.93 -15.98 11.05
CA ASN A 10 2.89 -15.15 10.43
C ASN A 10 1.65 -14.81 11.27
N GLU A 11 1.45 -15.37 12.46
CA GLU A 11 0.18 -15.19 13.19
C GLU A 11 0.31 -14.65 14.62
N THR A 12 1.47 -14.82 15.29
CA THR A 12 1.64 -14.42 16.70
C THR A 12 3.00 -13.79 16.99
N THR A 13 3.61 -13.13 16.00
CA THR A 13 4.89 -12.44 16.23
C THR A 13 4.74 -11.44 17.39
N PRO A 14 5.48 -11.61 18.50
CA PRO A 14 5.33 -10.73 19.66
C PRO A 14 5.86 -9.34 19.31
N TYR A 15 5.20 -8.30 19.84
CA TYR A 15 5.61 -6.89 19.77
C TYR A 15 7.15 -6.71 19.93
N SER A 16 7.75 -7.45 20.87
CA SER A 16 9.18 -7.41 21.15
C SER A 16 10.07 -7.75 19.95
N SER A 17 9.61 -8.64 19.05
CA SER A 17 10.37 -9.04 17.87
C SER A 17 10.44 -7.90 16.85
N PHE A 18 9.31 -7.25 16.56
CA PHE A 18 9.27 -6.11 15.65
C PHE A 18 10.08 -4.91 16.18
N ILE A 19 9.96 -4.61 17.48
CA ILE A 19 10.80 -3.56 18.10
C ILE A 19 12.29 -3.90 18.00
N LYS A 20 12.67 -5.15 18.26
CA LYS A 20 14.08 -5.57 18.16
C LYS A 20 14.62 -5.44 16.73
N VAL A 21 13.83 -5.84 15.73
CA VAL A 21 14.20 -5.65 14.31
C VAL A 21 14.34 -4.16 14.00
N SER A 22 13.38 -3.35 14.42
CA SER A 22 13.40 -1.90 14.22
C SER A 22 14.65 -1.25 14.83
N GLN A 23 15.01 -1.62 16.06
CA GLN A 23 16.20 -1.13 16.75
C GLN A 23 17.49 -1.56 16.07
N LEU A 24 17.57 -2.81 15.60
CA LEU A 24 18.72 -3.30 14.85
C LEU A 24 18.87 -2.57 13.51
N ALA A 25 17.77 -2.35 12.78
CA ALA A 25 17.79 -1.61 11.52
C ALA A 25 18.29 -0.18 11.75
N LYS A 26 17.77 0.49 12.79
CA LYS A 26 18.23 1.81 13.20
C LYS A 26 19.71 1.83 13.59
N HIS A 27 20.20 0.83 14.31
CA HIS A 27 21.61 0.72 14.64
C HIS A 27 22.47 0.58 13.37
N CYS A 28 22.06 -0.26 12.42
CA CYS A 28 22.74 -0.38 11.12
C CYS A 28 22.71 0.92 10.32
N ILE A 29 21.60 1.68 10.33
CA ILE A 29 21.48 2.99 9.68
C ILE A 29 22.47 4.00 10.29
N VAL A 30 22.56 4.07 11.61
CA VAL A 30 23.42 5.05 12.31
C VAL A 30 24.90 4.68 12.20
N SER A 31 25.21 3.39 12.26
CA SER A 31 26.57 2.87 12.08
C SER A 31 26.97 2.76 10.62
N TYR A 32 26.13 3.22 9.70
CA TYR A 32 26.40 3.16 8.26
C TYR A 32 27.54 4.10 7.91
N ASP A 33 28.65 3.52 7.44
CA ASP A 33 29.79 4.27 6.94
C ASP A 33 29.75 4.32 5.42
N LEU A 34 29.57 5.54 4.88
CA LEU A 34 29.56 5.81 3.44
C LEU A 34 30.91 5.51 2.78
N GLU A 35 32.00 5.44 3.55
CA GLU A 35 33.34 5.16 3.03
C GLU A 35 33.58 3.65 2.83
N SER A 36 32.73 2.78 3.38
CA SER A 36 32.83 1.34 3.18
C SER A 36 32.25 0.92 1.82
N GLU A 37 33.11 0.50 0.89
CA GLU A 37 32.72 0.07 -0.48
C GLU A 37 31.77 -1.15 -0.52
N THR A 38 31.50 -1.78 0.63
CA THR A 38 30.76 -3.04 0.71
C THR A 38 29.24 -2.90 0.75
N VAL A 39 28.71 -1.72 1.12
CA VAL A 39 27.26 -1.52 1.30
C VAL A 39 26.82 -0.31 0.48
N GLY A 40 25.80 -0.49 -0.38
CA GLY A 40 25.33 0.54 -1.28
C GLY A 40 24.19 1.38 -0.70
N LEU A 41 23.97 2.58 -1.25
CA LEU A 41 22.86 3.47 -0.85
C LEU A 41 21.49 2.76 -0.88
N ASN A 42 21.31 1.79 -1.77
CA ASN A 42 20.11 0.96 -1.84
C ASN A 42 19.87 0.16 -0.55
N ASP A 43 20.92 -0.41 0.05
CA ASP A 43 20.80 -1.17 1.29
C ASP A 43 20.37 -0.25 2.45
N LEU A 44 20.84 1.01 2.46
CA LEU A 44 20.40 2.00 3.43
C LEU A 44 18.90 2.30 3.30
N PHE A 45 18.38 2.43 2.08
CA PHE A 45 16.93 2.62 1.87
C PHE A 45 16.13 1.40 2.30
N VAL A 46 16.63 0.20 2.04
CA VAL A 46 15.95 -1.02 2.52
C VAL A 46 15.97 -1.11 4.04
N LEU A 47 17.06 -0.74 4.71
CA LEU A 47 17.09 -0.67 6.17
C LEU A 47 16.07 0.33 6.73
N TRP A 48 15.86 1.47 6.05
CA TRP A 48 14.79 2.41 6.42
C TRP A 48 13.39 1.80 6.22
N GLU A 49 13.17 1.08 5.13
CA GLU A 49 11.89 0.39 4.89
C GLU A 49 11.61 -0.69 5.95
N ILE A 50 12.62 -1.49 6.31
CA ILE A 50 12.56 -2.48 7.41
C ILE A 50 12.21 -1.77 8.72
N HIS A 51 12.92 -0.69 9.04
CA HIS A 51 12.77 0.03 10.30
C HIS A 51 11.33 0.56 10.46
N LEU A 52 10.83 1.27 9.45
CA LEU A 52 9.50 1.88 9.46
C LEU A 52 8.39 0.83 9.45
N THR A 53 8.51 -0.19 8.61
CA THR A 53 7.55 -1.30 8.55
C THR A 53 7.46 -2.05 9.89
N SER A 54 8.61 -2.28 10.52
CA SER A 54 8.65 -2.95 11.83
C SER A 54 7.98 -2.11 12.92
N LEU A 55 8.14 -0.79 12.91
CA LEU A 55 7.42 0.09 13.85
C LEU A 55 5.90 0.02 13.64
N LEU A 56 5.43 0.01 12.39
CA LEU A 56 4.00 -0.13 12.09
C LEU A 56 3.41 -1.43 12.63
N PHE A 57 4.10 -2.55 12.43
CA PHE A 57 3.65 -3.84 12.95
C PHE A 57 3.78 -3.96 14.47
N ALA A 58 4.70 -3.22 15.08
CA ALA A 58 4.77 -3.04 16.54
C ALA A 58 3.69 -2.11 17.09
N GLN A 59 2.75 -1.59 16.28
CA GLN A 59 1.73 -0.63 16.70
C GLN A 59 2.30 0.72 17.18
N GLU A 60 3.52 1.06 16.77
CA GLU A 60 4.21 2.31 17.10
C GLU A 60 4.04 3.35 15.97
N LEU A 61 2.80 3.61 15.55
CA LEU A 61 2.50 4.50 14.41
C LEU A 61 3.09 5.90 14.60
N SER A 62 2.97 6.47 15.79
CA SER A 62 3.48 7.83 16.08
C SER A 62 5.00 7.93 15.91
N LEU A 63 5.75 6.91 16.34
CA LEU A 63 7.20 6.84 16.15
C LEU A 63 7.55 6.64 14.68
N ALA A 64 6.85 5.76 13.98
CA ALA A 64 7.05 5.55 12.54
C ALA A 64 6.85 6.84 11.74
N GLN A 65 5.78 7.59 12.04
CA GLN A 65 5.49 8.89 11.42
C GLN A 65 6.57 9.93 11.74
N GLN A 66 7.05 9.98 12.99
CA GLN A 66 8.11 10.91 13.37
C GLN A 66 9.41 10.64 12.60
N GLU A 67 9.82 9.37 12.50
CA GLU A 67 11.04 8.98 11.79
C GLU A 67 10.87 9.17 10.26
N ALA A 68 9.71 8.83 9.69
CA ALA A 68 9.40 9.10 8.28
C ALA A 68 9.42 10.60 7.93
N LYS A 69 8.93 11.46 8.83
CA LYS A 69 8.98 12.91 8.69
C LYS A 69 10.42 13.44 8.73
N ARG A 70 11.26 12.91 9.61
CA ARG A 70 12.69 13.27 9.67
C ARG A 70 13.40 12.89 8.37
N LEU A 71 13.16 11.68 7.86
CA LEU A 71 13.73 11.23 6.59
C LEU A 71 13.24 12.09 5.42
N SER A 72 11.94 12.41 5.36
CA SER A 72 11.39 13.32 4.35
C SER A 72 12.04 14.71 4.40
N THR A 73 12.25 15.27 5.60
CA THR A 73 12.91 16.57 5.78
C THR A 73 14.37 16.54 5.30
N ALA A 74 15.06 15.42 5.51
CA ALA A 74 16.41 15.23 5.01
C ALA A 74 16.44 15.19 3.47
N PHE A 75 15.48 14.50 2.83
CA PHE A 75 15.34 14.50 1.37
C PHE A 75 15.01 15.89 0.81
N ASP A 76 14.09 16.63 1.43
CA ASP A 76 13.77 18.00 1.01
C ASP A 76 15.00 18.91 1.07
N SER A 77 15.85 18.72 2.10
CA SER A 77 17.09 19.47 2.26
C SER A 77 18.11 19.11 1.17
N LEU A 78 18.22 17.82 0.84
CA LEU A 78 19.07 17.33 -0.26
C LEU A 78 18.62 17.93 -1.60
N LEU A 79 17.33 17.83 -1.92
CA LEU A 79 16.76 18.37 -3.16
C LEU A 79 17.00 19.88 -3.29
N LYS A 80 16.78 20.65 -2.22
CA LYS A 80 17.06 22.09 -2.19
C LYS A 80 18.53 22.43 -2.39
N SER A 81 19.44 21.58 -1.91
CA SER A 81 20.88 21.79 -2.08
C SER A 81 21.36 21.51 -3.51
N HIS A 82 20.65 20.64 -4.25
CA HIS A 82 20.99 20.26 -5.63
C HIS A 82 20.18 21.03 -6.69
N SER A 83 19.09 21.69 -6.30
CA SER A 83 18.21 22.48 -7.18
C SER A 83 18.80 23.84 -7.56
N ILE A 84 20.02 23.86 -8.11
CA ILE A 84 20.55 25.01 -8.85
C ILE A 84 19.90 25.06 -10.26
N ASP A 85 19.47 23.90 -10.80
CA ASP A 85 18.69 23.80 -12.03
C ASP A 85 17.17 23.82 -11.79
N GLN A 86 16.45 24.60 -12.59
CA GLN A 86 15.01 24.85 -12.42
C GLN A 86 14.12 23.63 -12.70
N THR A 87 14.65 22.56 -13.28
CA THR A 87 13.91 21.35 -13.70
C THR A 87 13.57 20.39 -12.56
N THR A 88 14.32 20.43 -11.44
CA THR A 88 14.11 19.53 -10.27
C THR A 88 13.17 20.10 -9.20
N LYS A 89 12.63 21.32 -9.39
CA LYS A 89 11.85 22.03 -8.35
C LYS A 89 10.56 21.36 -7.91
N ASN A 90 10.06 20.36 -8.65
CA ASN A 90 8.77 19.73 -8.38
C ASN A 90 8.86 18.26 -7.95
N LEU A 91 10.07 17.70 -7.79
CA LEU A 91 10.22 16.30 -7.36
C LEU A 91 9.90 16.16 -5.87
N LEU A 92 9.07 15.18 -5.52
CA LEU A 92 8.73 14.89 -4.12
C LEU A 92 9.85 14.12 -3.39
N PHE A 93 10.61 13.32 -4.13
CA PHE A 93 11.68 12.47 -3.61
C PHE A 93 12.85 12.43 -4.60
N PRO A 94 14.09 12.19 -4.13
CA PRO A 94 15.22 11.88 -5.01
C PRO A 94 14.95 10.64 -5.87
N GLU A 95 15.52 10.60 -7.08
CA GLU A 95 15.33 9.49 -8.04
C GLU A 95 15.82 8.15 -7.50
N GLN A 96 16.84 8.17 -6.64
CA GLN A 96 17.46 6.96 -6.07
C GLN A 96 16.58 6.26 -5.03
N VAL A 97 15.55 6.93 -4.49
CA VAL A 97 14.69 6.34 -3.46
C VAL A 97 13.82 5.25 -4.10
N PRO A 98 13.82 4.01 -3.59
CA PRO A 98 12.96 2.94 -4.09
C PRO A 98 11.47 3.32 -4.00
N PHE A 99 10.69 2.87 -4.98
CA PHE A 99 9.28 3.22 -5.07
C PHE A 99 8.46 2.69 -3.88
N SER A 100 8.79 1.49 -3.38
CA SER A 100 8.23 0.91 -2.15
C SER A 100 8.35 1.87 -0.95
N LEU A 101 9.55 2.43 -0.76
CA LEU A 101 9.82 3.39 0.31
C LEU A 101 9.12 4.73 0.08
N LYS A 102 9.03 5.22 -1.17
CA LYS A 102 8.25 6.43 -1.50
C LYS A 102 6.79 6.28 -1.06
N LEU A 103 6.14 5.15 -1.39
CA LEU A 103 4.76 4.85 -0.98
C LEU A 103 4.62 4.82 0.54
N LEU A 104 5.53 4.14 1.23
CA LEU A 104 5.53 4.04 2.69
C LEU A 104 5.67 5.42 3.35
N LEU A 105 6.58 6.27 2.85
CA LEU A 105 6.78 7.62 3.38
C LEU A 105 5.57 8.51 3.16
N ILE A 106 4.93 8.46 1.99
CA ILE A 106 3.69 9.22 1.74
C ILE A 106 2.61 8.83 2.76
N ARG A 107 2.42 7.52 3.01
CA ARG A 107 1.41 7.03 3.98
C ARG A 107 1.71 7.50 5.39
N LEU A 108 2.98 7.48 5.79
CA LEU A 108 3.43 7.89 7.13
C LEU A 108 3.53 9.42 7.31
N ARG A 109 3.31 10.24 6.28
CA ARG A 109 3.38 11.71 6.41
C ARG A 109 2.22 12.29 7.19
N ALA A 110 1.08 11.61 7.28
CA ALA A 110 -0.08 12.09 7.99
C ALA A 110 -0.72 11.01 8.86
N VAL A 111 -1.51 11.46 9.84
CA VAL A 111 -2.38 10.59 10.63
C VAL A 111 -3.68 10.41 9.86
N GLY A 112 -3.94 9.20 9.37
CA GLY A 112 -5.16 8.84 8.67
C GLY A 112 -5.34 9.49 7.29
N PRO A 113 -6.56 9.46 6.74
CA PRO A 113 -6.84 9.91 5.38
C PRO A 113 -6.83 11.45 5.28
N SER A 114 -5.67 12.01 4.90
CA SER A 114 -5.45 13.46 4.81
C SER A 114 -5.37 13.97 3.37
N ILE A 115 -5.67 15.26 3.19
CA ILE A 115 -5.46 15.93 1.90
C ILE A 115 -3.99 15.97 1.50
N THR A 116 -3.07 15.98 2.48
CA THR A 116 -1.63 15.93 2.25
C THR A 116 -1.22 14.61 1.60
N VAL A 117 -1.68 13.48 2.14
CA VAL A 117 -1.44 12.15 1.56
C VAL A 117 -1.99 12.06 0.14
N LEU A 118 -3.19 12.61 -0.09
CA LEU A 118 -3.81 12.64 -1.41
C LEU A 118 -2.98 13.46 -2.41
N ASN A 119 -2.59 14.68 -2.03
CA ASN A 119 -1.78 15.58 -2.87
C ASN A 119 -0.41 14.97 -3.20
N ASP A 120 0.28 14.43 -2.19
CA ASP A 120 1.59 13.79 -2.36
C ASP A 120 1.49 12.55 -3.26
N SER A 121 0.43 11.76 -3.09
CA SER A 121 0.15 10.60 -3.96
C SER A 121 -0.12 11.04 -5.41
N TYR A 122 -0.87 12.13 -5.62
CA TYR A 122 -1.12 12.67 -6.96
C TYR A 122 0.14 13.26 -7.61
N LEU A 123 1.01 13.92 -6.84
CA LEU A 123 2.29 14.40 -7.34
C LEU A 123 3.16 13.23 -7.81
N LEU A 124 3.30 12.19 -6.98
CA LEU A 124 4.04 10.99 -7.38
C LEU A 124 3.38 10.28 -8.58
N LEU A 125 2.05 10.20 -8.63
CA LEU A 125 1.33 9.65 -9.78
C LEU A 125 1.57 10.44 -11.06
N TRP A 126 1.63 11.77 -10.96
CA TRP A 126 1.95 12.64 -12.07
C TRP A 126 3.39 12.42 -12.56
N GLU A 127 4.36 12.33 -11.65
CA GLU A 127 5.77 12.03 -11.98
C GLU A 127 5.88 10.72 -12.77
N VAL A 128 5.29 9.62 -12.27
CA VAL A 128 5.31 8.31 -12.94
C VAL A 128 4.59 8.36 -14.29
N ARG A 129 3.49 9.10 -14.41
CA ARG A 129 2.79 9.27 -15.70
C ARG A 129 3.63 10.04 -16.72
N GLN A 130 4.34 11.08 -16.30
CA GLN A 130 5.25 11.80 -17.17
C GLN A 130 6.37 10.91 -17.68
N GLU A 131 6.91 10.06 -16.82
CA GLU A 131 7.90 9.06 -17.19
C GLU A 131 7.34 8.01 -18.16
N PHE A 132 6.10 7.54 -17.93
CA PHE A 132 5.41 6.61 -18.82
C PHE A 132 5.23 7.16 -20.24
N VAL A 133 4.86 8.43 -20.36
CA VAL A 133 4.68 9.10 -21.66
C VAL A 133 6.02 9.25 -22.39
N LYS A 134 7.10 9.56 -21.66
CA LYS A 134 8.45 9.76 -22.22
C LYS A 134 9.14 8.45 -22.59
N SER A 135 8.87 7.36 -21.87
CA SER A 135 9.49 6.07 -22.11
C SER A 135 9.15 5.55 -23.51
N THR A 136 10.10 4.87 -24.14
CA THR A 136 9.90 4.10 -25.39
C THR A 136 10.01 2.60 -25.16
N ASP A 137 10.60 2.18 -24.05
CA ASP A 137 10.77 0.77 -23.68
C ASP A 137 9.44 0.19 -23.16
N LEU A 138 8.97 -0.87 -23.81
CA LEU A 138 7.72 -1.55 -23.49
C LEU A 138 7.77 -2.24 -22.13
N GLU A 139 8.89 -2.88 -21.78
CA GLU A 139 9.02 -3.58 -20.50
C GLU A 139 8.99 -2.57 -19.35
N TYR A 140 9.72 -1.47 -19.51
CA TYR A 140 9.71 -0.38 -18.56
C TYR A 140 8.33 0.31 -18.46
N LYS A 141 7.60 0.46 -19.57
CA LYS A 141 6.22 0.97 -19.56
C LYS A 141 5.28 0.09 -18.76
N GLU A 142 5.36 -1.23 -18.90
CA GLU A 142 4.54 -2.14 -18.11
C GLU A 142 4.89 -2.04 -16.61
N PHE A 143 6.16 -1.88 -16.27
CA PHE A 143 6.57 -1.59 -14.90
C PHE A 143 5.98 -0.27 -14.36
N LEU A 144 6.04 0.82 -15.14
CA LEU A 144 5.44 2.10 -14.78
C LEU A 144 3.90 2.00 -14.67
N LYS A 145 3.26 1.21 -15.53
CA LYS A 145 1.82 0.94 -15.45
C LYS A 145 1.44 0.23 -14.15
N LYS A 146 2.27 -0.70 -13.67
CA LYS A 146 2.10 -1.31 -12.34
C LYS A 146 2.20 -0.24 -11.24
N GLN A 147 3.19 0.65 -11.30
CA GLN A 147 3.33 1.74 -10.32
C GLN A 147 2.13 2.69 -10.32
N ILE A 148 1.66 3.11 -11.49
CA ILE A 148 0.46 3.95 -11.67
C ILE A 148 -0.75 3.27 -11.02
N THR A 149 -0.95 1.98 -11.29
CA THR A 149 -2.08 1.22 -10.77
C THR A 149 -2.00 1.06 -9.25
N ALA A 150 -0.82 0.79 -8.70
CA ALA A 150 -0.59 0.72 -7.26
C ALA A 150 -0.90 2.06 -6.56
N LEU A 151 -0.44 3.18 -7.13
CA LEU A 151 -0.77 4.52 -6.63
C LEU A 151 -2.27 4.79 -6.70
N SER A 152 -2.95 4.36 -7.77
CA SER A 152 -4.40 4.52 -7.89
C SER A 152 -5.15 3.77 -6.79
N TYR A 153 -4.69 2.60 -6.33
CA TYR A 153 -5.29 1.95 -5.15
C TYR A 153 -5.09 2.76 -3.88
N GLY A 154 -3.91 3.33 -3.65
CA GLY A 154 -3.66 4.20 -2.50
C GLY A 154 -4.49 5.50 -2.49
N VAL A 155 -4.60 6.15 -3.66
CA VAL A 155 -5.48 7.32 -3.86
C VAL A 155 -6.93 6.91 -3.64
N GLY A 156 -7.36 5.79 -4.23
CA GLY A 156 -8.72 5.26 -4.10
C GLY A 156 -9.09 4.95 -2.66
N ALA A 157 -8.22 4.26 -1.93
CA ALA A 157 -8.41 3.97 -0.50
C ALA A 157 -8.56 5.26 0.32
N THR A 158 -7.75 6.29 0.03
CA THR A 158 -7.87 7.60 0.70
C THR A 158 -9.21 8.27 0.40
N LEU A 159 -9.67 8.26 -0.86
CA LEU A 159 -10.97 8.83 -1.25
C LEU A 159 -12.13 8.07 -0.58
N ILE A 160 -12.07 6.74 -0.57
CA ILE A 160 -13.07 5.88 0.05
C ILE A 160 -13.14 6.13 1.56
N ALA A 161 -12.00 6.20 2.25
CA ALA A 161 -11.92 6.50 3.67
C ALA A 161 -12.49 7.88 4.01
N LYS A 162 -12.30 8.88 3.13
CA LYS A 162 -12.91 10.22 3.26
C LYS A 162 -14.37 10.29 2.80
N ARG A 163 -14.92 9.21 2.24
CA ARG A 163 -16.25 9.14 1.62
C ARG A 163 -16.44 10.06 0.39
N GLU A 164 -15.35 10.35 -0.31
CA GLU A 164 -15.33 11.13 -1.56
C GLU A 164 -15.67 10.22 -2.77
N TYR A 165 -16.83 9.55 -2.70
CA TYR A 165 -17.19 8.48 -3.64
C TYR A 165 -17.36 8.97 -5.08
N ALA A 166 -17.88 10.18 -5.29
CA ALA A 166 -18.01 10.74 -6.63
C ALA A 166 -16.64 10.89 -7.32
N THR A 167 -15.66 11.45 -6.62
CA THR A 167 -14.28 11.59 -7.13
C THR A 167 -13.62 10.24 -7.37
N PHE A 168 -13.87 9.26 -6.50
CA PHE A 168 -13.40 7.89 -6.70
C PHE A 168 -13.97 7.26 -7.98
N LEU A 169 -15.28 7.37 -8.22
CA LEU A 169 -15.93 6.81 -9.41
C LEU A 169 -15.39 7.45 -10.71
N THR A 170 -15.23 8.77 -10.74
CA THR A 170 -14.59 9.47 -11.88
C THR A 170 -13.13 9.01 -12.09
N MET A 171 -12.40 8.73 -11.01
CA MET A 171 -11.04 8.18 -11.13
C MET A 171 -11.05 6.79 -11.77
N VAL A 172 -11.99 5.92 -11.39
CA VAL A 172 -12.11 4.55 -11.94
C VAL A 172 -12.47 4.56 -13.43
N GLU A 173 -13.27 5.52 -13.89
CA GLU A 173 -13.54 5.71 -15.32
C GLU A 173 -12.26 6.02 -16.11
N GLY A 174 -11.33 6.77 -15.52
CA GLY A 174 -10.04 7.08 -16.13
C GLY A 174 -9.00 5.94 -16.11
N ILE A 175 -9.31 4.81 -15.47
CA ILE A 175 -8.43 3.62 -15.40
C ILE A 175 -9.08 2.52 -16.24
N GLU A 176 -8.81 2.55 -17.54
CA GLU A 176 -9.35 1.56 -18.48
C GLU A 176 -8.85 0.14 -18.16
N HIS A 177 -9.72 -0.86 -18.35
CA HIS A 177 -9.41 -2.29 -18.29
C HIS A 177 -8.86 -2.83 -16.95
N ASN A 178 -9.21 -2.23 -15.82
CA ASN A 178 -8.89 -2.79 -14.50
C ASN A 178 -10.13 -3.35 -13.80
N ALA A 179 -10.36 -4.66 -13.91
CA ALA A 179 -11.51 -5.35 -13.33
C ALA A 179 -11.60 -5.20 -11.80
N ARG A 180 -10.46 -5.17 -11.09
CA ARG A 180 -10.41 -4.94 -9.64
C ARG A 180 -10.89 -3.53 -9.25
N MET A 181 -10.52 -2.51 -10.04
CA MET A 181 -11.07 -1.16 -9.86
C MET A 181 -12.57 -1.09 -10.14
N LYS A 182 -13.06 -1.86 -11.13
CA LYS A 182 -14.50 -1.96 -11.41
C LYS A 182 -15.25 -2.65 -10.27
N LEU A 183 -14.69 -3.70 -9.65
CA LEU A 183 -15.25 -4.28 -8.42
C LEU A 183 -15.37 -3.24 -7.31
N LEU A 184 -14.29 -2.48 -7.04
CA LEU A 184 -14.33 -1.42 -6.04
C LEU A 184 -15.41 -0.37 -6.37
N ALA A 185 -15.55 0.01 -7.64
CA ALA A 185 -16.60 0.92 -8.09
C ALA A 185 -18.01 0.33 -7.92
N THR A 186 -18.23 -0.94 -8.23
CA THR A 186 -19.49 -1.63 -7.93
C THR A 186 -19.84 -1.52 -6.45
N LEU A 187 -18.91 -1.87 -5.55
CA LEU A 187 -19.14 -1.81 -4.10
C LEU A 187 -19.45 -0.38 -3.62
N ILE A 188 -18.72 0.62 -4.13
CA ILE A 188 -18.94 2.01 -3.77
C ILE A 188 -20.28 2.54 -4.32
N SER A 189 -20.67 2.18 -5.54
CA SER A 189 -21.97 2.52 -6.10
C SER A 189 -23.12 1.92 -5.28
N LEU A 190 -22.99 0.65 -4.85
CA LEU A 190 -23.94 0.01 -3.94
C LEU A 190 -24.03 0.75 -2.60
N MET A 191 -22.90 1.10 -2.00
CA MET A 191 -22.85 1.86 -0.74
C MET A 191 -23.48 3.26 -0.86
N LYS A 192 -23.40 3.88 -2.04
CA LYS A 192 -24.03 5.17 -2.36
C LYS A 192 -25.54 5.02 -2.67
N GLY A 193 -26.02 3.81 -2.96
CA GLY A 193 -27.39 3.53 -3.38
C GLY A 193 -27.64 3.76 -4.88
N ASP A 194 -26.58 3.77 -5.69
CA ASP A 194 -26.61 4.01 -7.14
C ASP A 194 -26.65 2.66 -7.88
N TRP A 195 -27.85 2.09 -8.01
CA TRP A 195 -28.04 0.72 -8.50
C TRP A 195 -27.64 0.56 -9.97
N ASP A 196 -28.06 1.50 -10.82
CA ASP A 196 -27.81 1.43 -12.25
C ASP A 196 -26.30 1.45 -12.55
N LEU A 197 -25.57 2.32 -11.86
CA LEU A 197 -24.11 2.39 -11.99
C LEU A 197 -23.41 1.16 -11.39
N ALA A 198 -23.93 0.61 -10.30
CA ALA A 198 -23.41 -0.63 -9.73
C ALA A 198 -23.57 -1.80 -10.70
N ASP A 199 -24.73 -1.92 -11.35
CA ASP A 199 -25.02 -2.95 -12.36
C ASP A 199 -24.14 -2.80 -13.59
N GLU A 200 -23.94 -1.57 -14.08
CA GLU A 200 -23.03 -1.30 -15.19
C GLU A 200 -21.61 -1.82 -14.92
N TYR A 201 -21.04 -1.52 -13.75
CA TYR A 201 -19.71 -2.01 -13.38
C TYR A 201 -19.69 -3.50 -13.05
N PHE A 202 -20.76 -4.04 -12.46
CA PHE A 202 -20.87 -5.46 -12.15
C PHE A 202 -20.85 -6.32 -13.42
N ASN A 203 -21.55 -5.88 -14.46
CA ASN A 203 -21.56 -6.56 -15.75
C ASN A 203 -20.16 -6.61 -16.41
N GLN A 204 -19.27 -5.67 -16.07
CA GLN A 204 -17.88 -5.65 -16.58
C GLN A 204 -16.94 -6.60 -15.83
N ILE A 205 -17.38 -7.19 -14.71
CA ILE A 205 -16.54 -8.06 -13.87
C ILE A 205 -17.05 -9.50 -13.75
N LEU A 206 -18.11 -9.86 -14.48
CA LEU A 206 -18.74 -11.20 -14.42
C LEU A 206 -17.72 -12.33 -14.66
N ASP A 207 -16.80 -12.13 -15.60
CA ASP A 207 -15.77 -13.13 -15.93
C ASP A 207 -14.74 -13.37 -14.80
N HIS A 208 -14.71 -12.50 -13.80
CA HIS A 208 -13.78 -12.54 -12.66
C HIS A 208 -14.47 -12.74 -11.31
N LEU A 209 -15.78 -13.03 -11.30
CA LEU A 209 -16.61 -13.02 -10.10
C LEU A 209 -16.12 -14.02 -9.03
N GLU A 210 -15.72 -15.23 -9.44
CA GLU A 210 -15.22 -16.26 -8.53
C GLU A 210 -13.96 -15.81 -7.79
N GLN A 211 -12.99 -15.27 -8.52
CA GLN A 211 -11.75 -14.71 -7.96
C GLN A 211 -12.07 -13.56 -6.99
N PHE A 212 -12.98 -12.66 -7.36
CA PHE A 212 -13.38 -11.54 -6.50
C PHE A 212 -14.12 -11.97 -5.25
N SER A 213 -14.88 -13.06 -5.31
CA SER A 213 -15.53 -13.66 -4.14
C SER A 213 -14.50 -14.22 -3.15
N GLU A 214 -13.44 -14.85 -3.64
CA GLU A 214 -12.34 -15.35 -2.81
C GLU A 214 -11.53 -14.20 -2.20
N GLU A 215 -11.16 -13.20 -2.99
CA GLU A 215 -10.41 -12.02 -2.54
C GLU A 215 -11.20 -11.24 -1.47
N LEU A 216 -12.51 -11.03 -1.67
CA LEU A 216 -13.38 -10.38 -0.68
C LEU A 216 -13.58 -11.23 0.58
N SER A 217 -13.75 -12.55 0.44
CA SER A 217 -13.83 -13.46 1.59
C SER A 217 -12.56 -13.40 2.44
N THR A 218 -11.39 -13.38 1.79
CA THR A 218 -10.09 -13.25 2.45
C THR A 218 -10.00 -11.97 3.27
N VAL A 219 -10.45 -10.85 2.72
CA VAL A 219 -10.47 -9.56 3.45
C VAL A 219 -11.45 -9.59 4.62
N ILE A 220 -12.66 -10.13 4.45
CA ILE A 220 -13.66 -10.17 5.53
C ILE A 220 -13.24 -11.10 6.67
N LYS A 221 -12.53 -12.19 6.37
CA LYS A 221 -11.96 -13.10 7.40
C LYS A 221 -10.81 -12.46 8.18
N THR A 222 -10.13 -11.47 7.62
CA THR A 222 -8.95 -10.83 8.23
C THR A 222 -9.19 -9.42 8.73
N THR A 223 -10.28 -8.77 8.33
CA THR A 223 -10.60 -7.38 8.68
C THR A 223 -12.00 -7.29 9.28
N ASN A 224 -12.10 -6.77 10.50
CA ASN A 224 -13.42 -6.47 11.10
C ASN A 224 -14.08 -5.30 10.35
N PRO A 225 -15.31 -5.42 9.84
CA PRO A 225 -15.99 -4.35 9.10
C PRO A 225 -16.23 -3.07 9.92
N VAL A 226 -16.28 -3.18 11.25
CA VAL A 226 -16.39 -2.07 12.20
C VAL A 226 -15.13 -2.02 13.05
N LEU A 227 -14.60 -0.83 13.30
CA LEU A 227 -13.46 -0.65 14.21
C LEU A 227 -13.90 -0.96 15.64
N ASP A 228 -13.58 -2.16 16.13
CA ASP A 228 -13.69 -2.53 17.55
C ASP A 228 -12.28 -2.64 18.15
N LEU A 229 -11.94 -1.68 19.02
CA LEU A 229 -10.64 -1.64 19.71
C LEU A 229 -10.44 -2.82 20.67
N ASN A 230 -11.52 -3.45 21.12
CA ASN A 230 -11.45 -4.58 22.06
C ASN A 230 -11.37 -5.92 21.32
N ASN A 231 -11.70 -5.94 20.03
CA ASN A 231 -11.67 -7.12 19.21
C ASN A 231 -11.20 -6.77 17.78
N PRO A 232 -9.88 -6.50 17.61
CA PRO A 232 -9.34 -5.98 16.36
C PRO A 232 -9.52 -6.96 15.20
N ASP A 233 -9.47 -8.28 15.48
CA ASP A 233 -9.50 -9.35 14.49
C ASP A 233 -10.36 -10.53 14.97
N THR A 234 -11.62 -10.57 14.52
CA THR A 234 -12.42 -11.80 14.44
C THR A 234 -13.25 -11.72 13.17
N GLY A 235 -12.57 -11.71 12.02
CA GLY A 235 -13.28 -11.73 10.75
C GLY A 235 -14.33 -12.84 10.74
N ILE A 236 -15.47 -12.53 10.14
CA ILE A 236 -16.59 -13.47 10.14
C ILE A 236 -16.15 -14.64 9.26
N ASP A 237 -16.11 -15.86 9.80
CA ASP A 237 -15.81 -17.06 9.01
C ASP A 237 -17.01 -17.40 8.12
N ASN A 238 -17.17 -16.59 7.08
CA ASN A 238 -18.19 -16.71 6.07
C ASN A 238 -17.46 -16.80 4.73
N GLU A 239 -17.54 -17.95 4.09
CA GLU A 239 -17.30 -18.02 2.66
C GLU A 239 -18.41 -17.24 1.97
N LEU A 240 -18.03 -16.17 1.26
CA LEU A 240 -18.98 -15.46 0.43
C LEU A 240 -19.14 -16.22 -0.88
N LYS A 241 -20.39 -16.46 -1.23
CA LYS A 241 -20.78 -16.86 -2.57
C LYS A 241 -21.50 -15.70 -3.21
N ILE A 242 -20.89 -15.11 -4.24
CA ILE A 242 -21.49 -14.04 -5.04
C ILE A 242 -21.84 -14.65 -6.39
N GLU A 243 -23.13 -14.67 -6.72
CA GLU A 243 -23.63 -15.08 -8.04
C GLU A 243 -24.25 -13.90 -8.79
N LYS A 244 -24.81 -12.93 -8.06
CA LYS A 244 -25.53 -11.78 -8.60
C LYS A 244 -25.21 -10.50 -7.82
N LEU A 245 -25.53 -9.37 -8.43
CA LEU A 245 -25.36 -8.06 -7.78
C LEU A 245 -26.16 -7.93 -6.47
N ASP A 246 -27.35 -8.54 -6.42
CA ASP A 246 -28.19 -8.56 -5.21
C ASP A 246 -27.46 -9.16 -4.01
N ASP A 247 -26.62 -10.18 -4.21
CA ASP A 247 -25.85 -10.81 -3.13
C ASP A 247 -24.89 -9.80 -2.50
N LEU A 248 -24.21 -8.98 -3.32
CA LEU A 248 -23.34 -7.89 -2.85
C LEU A 248 -24.14 -6.82 -2.12
N LEU A 249 -25.32 -6.45 -2.64
CA LEU A 249 -26.19 -5.46 -2.01
C LEU A 249 -26.62 -5.90 -0.60
N GLU A 250 -26.99 -7.17 -0.43
CA GLU A 250 -27.33 -7.73 0.87
C GLU A 250 -26.15 -7.60 1.85
N LYS A 251 -24.93 -7.95 1.42
CA LYS A 251 -23.74 -7.79 2.29
C LYS A 251 -23.42 -6.34 2.65
N VAL A 252 -23.69 -5.39 1.75
CA VAL A 252 -23.56 -3.95 2.06
C VAL A 252 -24.64 -3.52 3.06
N LYS A 253 -25.89 -3.94 2.87
CA LYS A 253 -27.01 -3.64 3.79
C LYS A 253 -26.77 -4.21 5.18
N ASP A 254 -26.25 -5.43 5.25
CA ASP A 254 -25.89 -6.14 6.49
C ASP A 254 -24.64 -5.56 7.17
N GLN A 255 -24.02 -4.50 6.62
CA GLN A 255 -22.78 -3.90 7.11
C GLN A 255 -21.59 -4.87 7.15
N MET A 256 -21.66 -5.98 6.39
CA MET A 256 -20.52 -6.88 6.20
C MET A 256 -19.48 -6.27 5.26
N ILE A 257 -19.92 -5.52 4.24
CA ILE A 257 -19.06 -4.74 3.36
C ILE A 257 -19.19 -3.27 3.74
N THR A 258 -18.13 -2.72 4.32
CA THR A 258 -18.03 -1.31 4.72
C THR A 258 -16.89 -0.62 3.99
N GLY A 259 -16.77 0.70 4.15
CA GLY A 259 -15.61 1.44 3.61
C GLY A 259 -14.26 0.87 4.08
N ARG A 260 -14.19 0.30 5.28
CA ARG A 260 -12.97 -0.35 5.81
C ARG A 260 -12.61 -1.60 5.01
N ILE A 261 -13.59 -2.48 4.75
CA ILE A 261 -13.42 -3.66 3.90
C ILE A 261 -12.97 -3.26 2.50
N VAL A 262 -13.60 -2.23 1.91
CA VAL A 262 -13.22 -1.74 0.58
C VAL A 262 -11.80 -1.14 0.58
N CYS A 263 -11.38 -0.45 1.65
CA CYS A 263 -9.99 0.02 1.78
C CYS A 263 -8.99 -1.15 1.92
N SER A 264 -9.34 -2.19 2.68
CA SER A 264 -8.51 -3.39 2.78
C SER A 264 -8.42 -4.17 1.47
N LEU A 265 -9.47 -4.14 0.63
CA LEU A 265 -9.41 -4.66 -0.74
C LEU A 265 -8.45 -3.87 -1.62
N CYS A 266 -8.46 -2.53 -1.56
CA CYS A 266 -7.45 -1.71 -2.24
C CYS A 266 -6.03 -2.15 -1.84
N ALA A 267 -5.81 -2.41 -0.54
CA ALA A 267 -4.52 -2.84 -0.04
C ALA A 267 -4.12 -4.23 -0.54
N LEU A 268 -5.06 -5.19 -0.52
CA LEU A 268 -4.84 -6.52 -1.07
C LEU A 268 -4.46 -6.45 -2.56
N PHE A 269 -5.22 -5.70 -3.36
CA PHE A 269 -4.99 -5.57 -4.79
C PHE A 269 -3.67 -4.89 -5.13
N GLU A 270 -3.27 -3.89 -4.33
CA GLU A 270 -1.97 -3.26 -4.44
C GLU A 270 -0.84 -4.25 -4.15
N LEU A 271 -0.95 -5.03 -3.06
CA LEU A 271 0.08 -5.99 -2.67
C LEU A 271 0.19 -7.13 -3.68
N GLN A 272 -0.92 -7.69 -4.15
CA GLN A 272 -0.92 -8.72 -5.19
C GLN A 272 -0.33 -8.21 -6.52
N LEU A 273 -0.56 -6.94 -6.87
CA LEU A 273 0.05 -6.33 -8.06
C LEU A 273 1.57 -6.21 -7.95
N ARG A 274 2.06 -5.98 -6.73
CA ARG A 274 3.48 -5.81 -6.39
C ARG A 274 4.21 -7.14 -6.27
N GLU A 275 3.50 -8.22 -5.94
CA GLU A 275 4.07 -9.52 -5.68
C GLU A 275 4.65 -10.17 -6.93
N VAL A 276 5.93 -10.55 -6.84
CA VAL A 276 6.61 -11.45 -7.79
C VAL A 276 7.43 -12.44 -6.97
N ASP A 277 7.07 -13.72 -7.04
CA ASP A 277 7.72 -14.81 -6.29
C ASP A 277 7.82 -14.53 -4.76
N GLY A 278 6.76 -13.97 -4.15
CA GLY A 278 6.72 -13.63 -2.73
C GLY A 278 7.60 -12.42 -2.34
N LYS A 279 8.02 -11.61 -3.32
CA LYS A 279 8.81 -10.40 -3.13
C LYS A 279 8.10 -9.18 -3.71
N ASP A 280 8.43 -8.01 -3.17
CA ASP A 280 7.94 -6.75 -3.70
C ASP A 280 8.75 -6.32 -4.93
N SER A 281 8.09 -6.29 -6.09
CA SER A 281 8.69 -5.86 -7.35
C SER A 281 9.09 -4.38 -7.39
N PHE A 282 8.65 -3.57 -6.42
CA PHE A 282 9.02 -2.15 -6.33
C PHE A 282 10.27 -1.88 -5.48
N GLN A 283 10.83 -2.91 -4.86
CA GLN A 283 12.07 -2.79 -4.10
C GLN A 283 13.29 -2.78 -5.02
N SER A 284 14.33 -2.07 -4.59
CA SER A 284 15.65 -2.16 -5.23
C SER A 284 16.22 -3.58 -5.09
N GLN A 285 16.95 -4.05 -6.10
CA GLN A 285 17.62 -5.36 -6.08
C GLN A 285 18.57 -5.46 -4.88
N THR A 286 18.11 -6.09 -3.80
CA THR A 286 18.95 -6.42 -2.64
C THR A 286 19.33 -7.89 -2.69
N LYS A 287 20.52 -8.22 -2.20
CA LYS A 287 21.05 -9.59 -2.14
C LYS A 287 21.20 -10.05 -0.70
N GLY A 288 21.23 -11.36 -0.50
CA GLY A 288 21.50 -11.98 0.80
C GLY A 288 20.39 -11.80 1.84
N ASP A 289 20.78 -11.72 3.11
CA ASP A 289 19.88 -11.76 4.27
C ASP A 289 18.83 -10.64 4.28
N ILE A 290 19.17 -9.46 3.77
CA ILE A 290 18.25 -8.31 3.71
C ILE A 290 17.07 -8.62 2.80
N SER A 291 17.29 -9.28 1.66
CA SER A 291 16.22 -9.69 0.74
C SER A 291 15.25 -10.67 1.39
N ASN A 292 15.76 -11.61 2.19
CA ASN A 292 14.94 -12.58 2.92
C ASN A 292 14.06 -11.89 3.97
N ILE A 293 14.62 -10.89 4.66
CA ILE A 293 13.88 -10.07 5.63
C ILE A 293 12.75 -9.31 4.96
N MET A 294 13.01 -8.68 3.82
CA MET A 294 11.98 -7.94 3.09
C MET A 294 10.87 -8.85 2.57
N SER A 295 11.21 -10.04 2.05
CA SER A 295 10.21 -11.02 1.61
C SER A 295 9.29 -11.43 2.77
N LYS A 296 9.85 -11.70 3.96
CA LYS A 296 9.05 -11.99 5.15
C LYS A 296 8.14 -10.83 5.55
N LEU A 297 8.67 -9.61 5.59
CA LEU A 297 7.86 -8.42 5.89
C LEU A 297 6.74 -8.21 4.87
N PHE A 298 7.01 -8.52 3.59
CA PHE A 298 6.01 -8.45 2.53
C PHE A 298 4.90 -9.50 2.71
N THR A 299 5.23 -10.73 3.10
CA THR A 299 4.23 -11.75 3.48
C THR A 299 3.38 -11.32 4.67
N ILE A 300 3.95 -10.60 5.64
CA ILE A 300 3.19 -10.06 6.77
C ILE A 300 2.24 -8.94 6.32
N TRP A 301 2.65 -8.13 5.33
CA TRP A 301 1.74 -7.15 4.71
C TRP A 301 0.56 -7.82 4.03
N THR A 302 0.77 -8.90 3.28
CA THR A 302 -0.31 -9.60 2.57
C THR A 302 -1.29 -10.29 3.53
N SER A 303 -0.85 -10.72 4.71
CA SER A 303 -1.74 -11.26 5.73
C SER A 303 -2.47 -10.19 6.56
N LYS A 304 -2.00 -8.94 6.57
CA LYS A 304 -2.54 -7.83 7.37
C LYS A 304 -2.80 -6.59 6.52
N THR A 305 -3.61 -6.75 5.47
CA THR A 305 -3.89 -5.72 4.46
C THR A 305 -4.52 -4.46 5.05
N SER A 306 -5.32 -4.59 6.11
CA SER A 306 -5.96 -3.49 6.84
C SER A 306 -4.98 -2.43 7.35
N LYS A 307 -3.74 -2.83 7.67
CA LYS A 307 -2.70 -1.93 8.19
C LYS A 307 -2.00 -1.11 7.10
N LEU A 308 -2.14 -1.46 5.82
CA LEU A 308 -1.29 -0.92 4.74
C LEU A 308 -1.40 0.59 4.61
N TYR A 309 -2.62 1.13 4.73
CA TYR A 309 -2.88 2.55 4.58
C TYR A 309 -2.91 3.32 5.91
N THR A 310 -2.69 2.65 7.05
CA THR A 310 -2.58 3.28 8.37
C THR A 310 -3.79 4.16 8.73
N PHE A 311 -4.98 3.76 8.28
CA PHE A 311 -6.24 4.45 8.64
C PHE A 311 -6.76 4.04 10.04
N GLU A 312 -6.11 3.04 10.65
CA GLU A 312 -6.47 2.42 11.94
C GLU A 312 -5.58 2.91 13.08
#